data_AF-A0A3S1AM28-F1
#
_entry.id   AF-A0A3S1AM28-F1
#
_cell.length_a   1.000
_cell.length_b   1.000
_cell.length_c   1.000
_cell.angle_alpha   90.00
_cell.angle_beta   90.00
_cell.angle_gamma   90.00
#
_symmetry.space_group_name_H-M   'P 1'
#
loop_
_entity.id
_entity.type
_entity.pdbx_description
1 polymer ?
#
loop_
_entity_poly.entity_id
_entity_poly.type
_entity_poly.pdbx_seq_one_letter_code
_entity_poly.pdbx_strand_id
1 'polypeptide(L)'
;MDTFFCAEESRQAGEDPIGTADTYKMYVLLECPTPWTETAINSKFIPDNLRILYKEIAQTELSVRLLLIYNERLYQKGSTKCIIYNKSQEVSANYIKHEFEVSHIQDVAPVLKQYFIDGNIHSKIINTQTRDILVCTHGSNDKCCAKYGNPFYRQALATVADLSLTHVRIWQVSHFGGHRFAPTVIDFPEARYYARLDQNSFFSILTQTGNTEYLNQCFKNNYRGWGILPEPAQVLERELILLYGWDWFNYKLINYHLLAQNETGNYHRIEISFVKPNNYLIRVQADVVEDESKVIYLIGECNGTELEKTPQFTVKNIIYV
;
A
#
# COMPACT_ATOMS: atom_id res chain seq x y z
N MET A 1 7.70 -10.68 -31.42
CA MET A 1 6.96 -9.55 -30.84
C MET A 1 7.60 -9.26 -29.50
N ASP A 2 8.32 -8.16 -29.39
CA ASP A 2 8.90 -7.76 -28.11
C ASP A 2 7.78 -7.51 -27.11
N THR A 3 7.78 -8.28 -26.03
CA THR A 3 6.77 -8.17 -24.99
C THR A 3 7.18 -7.02 -24.07
N PHE A 4 6.63 -5.84 -24.32
CA PHE A 4 6.78 -4.66 -23.46
C PHE A 4 6.34 -4.97 -22.02
N PHE A 5 7.10 -4.58 -21.00
CA PHE A 5 6.69 -4.69 -19.59
C PHE A 5 6.92 -3.36 -18.87
N CYS A 6 5.85 -2.68 -18.48
CA CYS A 6 5.94 -1.37 -17.82
C CYS A 6 6.84 -1.40 -16.57
N ALA A 7 6.90 -2.54 -15.87
CA ALA A 7 7.77 -2.70 -14.71
C ALA A 7 9.26 -2.78 -15.04
N GLU A 8 9.63 -3.30 -16.21
CA GLU A 8 11.02 -3.28 -16.65
C GLU A 8 11.43 -1.90 -17.14
N GLU A 9 10.57 -1.23 -17.91
CA GLU A 9 10.84 0.13 -18.37
C GLU A 9 11.02 1.10 -17.21
N SER A 10 10.10 1.07 -16.24
CA SER A 10 10.20 1.86 -15.00
C SER A 10 11.51 1.60 -14.26
N ARG A 11 11.95 0.33 -14.17
CA ARG A 11 13.20 -0.05 -13.51
C ARG A 11 14.42 0.44 -14.29
N GLN A 12 14.43 0.28 -15.61
CA GLN A 12 15.53 0.69 -16.48
C GLN A 12 15.68 2.22 -16.54
N ALA A 13 14.56 2.95 -16.52
CA ALA A 13 14.55 4.41 -16.46
C ALA A 13 14.94 4.97 -15.09
N GLY A 14 15.09 4.12 -14.06
CA GLY A 14 15.43 4.55 -12.71
C GLY A 14 14.30 5.34 -12.02
N GLU A 15 13.04 5.06 -12.36
CA GLU A 15 11.89 5.73 -11.72
C GLU A 15 11.94 5.50 -10.21
N ASP A 16 11.89 6.57 -9.44
CA ASP A 16 11.78 6.55 -7.98
C ASP A 16 10.30 6.32 -7.59
N PRO A 17 9.98 5.24 -6.87
CA PRO A 17 8.60 4.94 -6.51
C PRO A 17 8.04 5.80 -5.36
N ILE A 18 8.86 6.63 -4.71
CA ILE A 18 8.43 7.40 -3.54
C ILE A 18 7.30 8.40 -3.85
N GLY A 19 6.39 8.59 -2.91
CA GLY A 19 5.24 9.49 -3.06
C GLY A 19 4.07 8.87 -3.80
N THR A 20 4.20 7.62 -4.28
CA THR A 20 3.16 6.95 -5.07
C THR A 20 2.22 6.07 -4.26
N ALA A 21 2.30 6.11 -2.92
CA ALA A 21 1.37 5.35 -2.08
C ALA A 21 0.01 6.06 -2.02
N ASP A 22 -1.05 5.36 -2.38
CA ASP A 22 -2.40 5.90 -2.30
C ASP A 22 -2.86 6.06 -0.86
N THR A 23 -3.67 7.09 -0.61
CA THR A 23 -4.27 7.35 0.70
C THR A 23 -5.78 7.14 0.64
N TYR A 24 -6.29 6.25 1.49
CA TYR A 24 -7.72 5.97 1.60
C TYR A 24 -8.20 6.19 3.03
N LYS A 25 -9.46 6.60 3.20
CA LYS A 25 -10.09 6.61 4.54
C LYS A 25 -10.34 5.18 5.03
N MET A 26 -10.59 4.25 4.11
CA MET A 26 -10.89 2.88 4.44
C MET A 26 -10.41 1.91 3.36
N TYR A 27 -9.92 0.74 3.77
CA TYR A 27 -9.76 -0.41 2.88
C TYR A 27 -10.76 -1.49 3.28
N VAL A 28 -11.39 -2.10 2.29
CA VAL A 28 -12.26 -3.27 2.44
C VAL A 28 -11.65 -4.42 1.67
N LEU A 29 -11.11 -5.40 2.37
CA LEU A 29 -10.49 -6.60 1.80
C LEU A 29 -11.51 -7.74 1.84
N LEU A 30 -11.99 -8.13 0.67
CA LEU A 30 -13.00 -9.18 0.50
C LEU A 30 -12.33 -10.48 0.03
N GLU A 31 -12.47 -11.56 0.80
CA GLU A 31 -12.00 -12.86 0.38
C GLU A 31 -12.76 -13.37 -0.85
N CYS A 32 -12.04 -13.61 -1.94
CA CYS A 32 -12.61 -14.09 -3.20
C CYS A 32 -11.57 -14.90 -3.98
N PRO A 33 -11.82 -16.21 -4.22
CA PRO A 33 -10.90 -17.06 -4.97
C PRO A 33 -10.58 -16.51 -6.37
N THR A 34 -9.34 -16.72 -6.79
CA THR A 34 -8.87 -16.43 -8.16
C THR A 34 -9.40 -17.48 -9.16
N PRO A 35 -9.41 -17.22 -10.49
CA PRO A 35 -8.96 -16.01 -11.19
C PRO A 35 -9.95 -14.85 -11.10
N TRP A 36 -9.41 -13.64 -11.10
CA TRP A 36 -10.18 -12.40 -11.20
C TRP A 36 -10.17 -11.89 -12.65
N THR A 37 -11.27 -11.24 -13.06
CA THR A 37 -11.34 -10.50 -14.34
C THR A 37 -10.59 -9.18 -14.24
N GLU A 38 -10.21 -8.58 -15.37
CA GLU A 38 -9.50 -7.29 -15.45
C GLU A 38 -10.02 -6.25 -14.44
N THR A 39 -11.33 -6.02 -14.41
CA THR A 39 -11.99 -5.34 -13.31
C THR A 39 -12.37 -6.34 -12.22
N ALA A 40 -11.71 -6.29 -11.06
CA ALA A 40 -11.85 -7.32 -10.02
C ALA A 40 -13.30 -7.54 -9.55
N ILE A 41 -14.07 -6.46 -9.34
CA ILE A 41 -15.47 -6.54 -8.88
C ILE A 41 -16.41 -7.25 -9.88
N ASN A 42 -16.01 -7.37 -11.15
CA ASN A 42 -16.78 -8.07 -12.18
C ASN A 42 -16.51 -9.58 -12.19
N SER A 43 -15.62 -10.08 -11.32
CA SER A 43 -15.24 -11.50 -11.28
C SER A 43 -16.42 -12.41 -10.97
N LYS A 44 -16.33 -13.65 -11.46
CA LYS A 44 -17.39 -14.67 -11.41
C LYS A 44 -18.02 -14.86 -10.02
N PHE A 45 -17.20 -14.88 -8.97
CA PHE A 45 -17.64 -15.18 -7.61
C PHE A 45 -18.25 -13.97 -6.90
N ILE A 46 -18.16 -12.78 -7.47
CA ILE A 46 -18.78 -11.58 -6.90
C ILE A 46 -20.29 -11.59 -7.23
N PRO A 47 -21.18 -11.45 -6.24
CA PRO A 47 -22.62 -11.34 -6.45
C PRO A 47 -23.05 -9.91 -6.80
N ASP A 48 -24.24 -9.76 -7.38
CA ASP A 48 -24.73 -8.48 -7.88
C ASP A 48 -24.91 -7.42 -6.78
N ASN A 49 -25.32 -7.81 -5.58
CA ASN A 49 -25.46 -6.88 -4.46
C ASN A 49 -24.12 -6.24 -4.05
N LEU A 50 -23.00 -6.96 -4.17
CA LEU A 50 -21.65 -6.40 -3.96
C LEU A 50 -21.22 -5.49 -5.11
N ARG A 51 -21.59 -5.81 -6.36
CA ARG A 51 -21.36 -4.91 -7.51
C ARG A 51 -22.14 -3.60 -7.36
N ILE A 52 -23.38 -3.68 -6.89
CA ILE A 52 -24.22 -2.52 -6.60
C ILE A 52 -23.60 -1.69 -5.48
N LEU A 53 -23.21 -2.32 -4.36
CA LEU A 53 -22.55 -1.63 -3.26
C LEU A 53 -21.25 -0.94 -3.70
N TYR A 54 -20.43 -1.58 -4.54
CA TYR A 54 -19.22 -0.97 -5.07
C TYR A 54 -19.52 0.32 -5.86
N LYS A 55 -20.58 0.31 -6.68
CA LYS A 55 -21.02 1.51 -7.41
C LYS A 55 -21.57 2.60 -6.48
N GLU A 56 -22.32 2.21 -5.45
CA GLU A 56 -22.82 3.13 -4.42
C GLU A 56 -21.64 3.82 -3.70
N ILE A 57 -20.63 3.05 -3.26
CA ILE A 57 -19.42 3.57 -2.61
C ILE A 57 -18.69 4.57 -3.52
N ALA A 58 -18.52 4.24 -4.80
CA ALA A 58 -17.84 5.09 -5.77
C ALA A 58 -18.55 6.45 -6.01
N GLN A 59 -19.83 6.56 -5.65
CA GLN A 59 -20.60 7.81 -5.74
C GLN A 59 -20.54 8.65 -4.45
N THR A 60 -19.93 8.12 -3.38
CA THR A 60 -19.77 8.85 -2.12
C THR A 60 -18.42 9.57 -2.07
N GLU A 61 -18.32 10.57 -1.21
CA GLU A 61 -17.03 11.19 -0.83
C GLU A 61 -16.22 10.30 0.14
N LEU A 62 -16.71 9.09 0.46
CA LEU A 62 -15.97 8.14 1.27
C LEU A 62 -14.86 7.54 0.39
N SER A 63 -13.62 7.95 0.66
CA SER A 63 -12.43 7.38 0.03
C SER A 63 -12.21 5.94 0.52
N VAL A 64 -12.97 4.99 -0.03
CA VAL A 64 -12.96 3.57 0.31
C VAL A 64 -12.33 2.79 -0.83
N ARG A 65 -11.33 1.97 -0.52
CA ARG A 65 -10.70 1.06 -1.47
C ARG A 65 -11.14 -0.38 -1.22
N LEU A 66 -11.98 -0.91 -2.11
CA LEU A 66 -12.34 -2.33 -2.10
C LEU A 66 -11.29 -3.15 -2.87
N LEU A 67 -10.73 -4.18 -2.23
CA LEU A 67 -9.78 -5.10 -2.82
C LEU A 67 -10.26 -6.54 -2.62
N LEU A 68 -10.05 -7.39 -3.61
CA LEU A 68 -10.24 -8.84 -3.46
C LEU A 68 -8.94 -9.44 -2.92
N ILE A 69 -9.05 -10.31 -1.93
CA ILE A 69 -7.91 -11.04 -1.35
C ILE A 69 -8.10 -12.54 -1.45
N TYR A 70 -7.00 -13.28 -1.54
CA TYR A 70 -7.03 -14.74 -1.51
C TYR A 70 -5.75 -15.33 -0.93
N ASN A 71 -5.90 -16.38 -0.13
CA ASN A 71 -4.81 -17.26 0.29
C ASN A 71 -5.38 -18.66 0.48
N GLU A 72 -4.90 -19.61 -0.31
CA GLU A 72 -5.38 -21.00 -0.29
C GLU A 72 -5.26 -21.65 1.10
N ARG A 73 -4.21 -21.33 1.88
CA ARG A 73 -3.99 -21.89 3.23
C ARG A 73 -4.94 -21.33 4.28
N LEU A 74 -5.50 -20.15 4.04
CA LEU A 74 -6.43 -19.47 4.95
C LEU A 74 -7.89 -19.65 4.53
N TYR A 75 -8.11 -20.10 3.29
CA TYR A 75 -9.43 -20.28 2.71
C TYR A 75 -10.22 -21.40 3.42
N GLN A 76 -11.46 -21.09 3.79
CA GLN A 76 -12.37 -22.05 4.41
C GLN A 76 -13.67 -22.13 3.61
N LYS A 77 -14.00 -23.32 3.13
CA LYS A 77 -15.24 -23.54 2.36
C LYS A 77 -16.46 -23.26 3.24
N GLY A 78 -17.40 -22.45 2.71
CA GLY A 78 -18.61 -22.06 3.45
C GLY A 78 -18.39 -20.95 4.48
N SER A 79 -17.23 -20.30 4.44
CA SER A 79 -16.93 -19.07 5.15
C SER A 79 -16.35 -18.07 4.17
N THR A 80 -16.68 -16.79 4.31
CA THR A 80 -16.09 -15.70 3.55
C THR A 80 -15.62 -14.63 4.53
N LYS A 81 -14.31 -14.38 4.51
CA LYS A 81 -13.70 -13.35 5.33
C LYS A 81 -13.80 -11.97 4.69
N CYS A 82 -14.05 -10.96 5.51
CA CYS A 82 -13.93 -9.57 5.14
C CYS A 82 -13.11 -8.83 6.20
N ILE A 83 -12.12 -8.06 5.78
CA ILE A 83 -11.26 -7.27 6.65
C ILE A 83 -11.45 -5.79 6.30
N ILE A 84 -11.72 -4.96 7.29
CA ILE A 84 -11.83 -3.51 7.16
C ILE A 84 -10.64 -2.89 7.87
N TYR A 85 -9.95 -1.99 7.19
CA TYR A 85 -8.95 -1.12 7.79
C TYR A 85 -9.47 0.31 7.72
N ASN A 86 -9.75 0.93 8.86
CA ASN A 86 -10.15 2.33 8.93
C ASN A 86 -8.98 3.20 9.30
N LYS A 87 -8.80 4.31 8.60
CA LYS A 87 -7.79 5.29 8.98
C LYS A 87 -8.17 5.87 10.34
N SER A 88 -7.25 5.81 11.30
CA SER A 88 -7.47 6.43 12.61
C SER A 88 -7.61 7.94 12.47
N GLN A 89 -8.35 8.56 13.39
CA GLN A 89 -8.41 10.02 13.51
C GLN A 89 -7.08 10.60 13.99
N GLU A 90 -6.30 9.83 14.74
CA GLU A 90 -4.95 10.20 15.14
C GLU A 90 -3.96 9.82 14.02
N VAL A 91 -3.21 10.80 13.51
CA VAL A 91 -2.18 10.58 12.48
C VAL A 91 -1.08 9.63 12.98
N SER A 92 -0.88 9.55 14.29
CA SER A 92 0.06 8.61 14.90
C SER A 92 -0.36 7.16 14.92
N ALA A 93 -1.63 6.89 14.62
CA ALA A 93 -2.20 5.57 14.78
C ALA A 93 -2.31 4.87 13.43
N ASN A 94 -1.95 3.59 13.45
CA ASN A 94 -2.16 2.66 12.36
C ASN A 94 -3.65 2.59 11.97
N TYR A 95 -3.93 1.98 10.82
CA TYR A 95 -5.31 1.66 10.50
C TYR A 95 -5.90 0.71 11.55
N ILE A 96 -7.12 1.00 11.98
CA ILE A 96 -7.86 0.16 12.91
C ILE A 96 -8.46 -0.99 12.11
N LYS A 97 -8.00 -2.20 12.43
CA LYS A 97 -8.45 -3.43 11.81
C LYS A 97 -9.76 -3.90 12.44
N HIS A 98 -10.73 -4.24 11.61
CA HIS A 98 -11.88 -5.04 11.98
C HIS A 98 -11.99 -6.21 11.02
N GLU A 99 -12.24 -7.41 11.54
CA GLU A 99 -12.36 -8.61 10.72
C GLU A 99 -13.62 -9.37 11.07
N PHE A 100 -14.32 -9.86 10.06
CA PHE A 100 -15.52 -10.66 10.25
C PHE A 100 -15.64 -11.76 9.21
N GLU A 101 -16.49 -12.75 9.53
CA GLU A 101 -16.85 -13.86 8.66
C GLU A 101 -18.35 -13.93 8.45
N VAL A 102 -18.74 -14.32 7.24
CA VAL A 102 -20.11 -14.68 6.86
C VAL A 102 -20.12 -16.02 6.12
N SER A 103 -21.27 -16.69 6.09
CA SER A 103 -21.37 -18.02 5.46
C SER A 103 -21.28 -17.96 3.92
N HIS A 104 -21.79 -16.88 3.32
CA HIS A 104 -21.78 -16.67 1.88
C HIS A 104 -21.30 -15.26 1.52
N ILE A 105 -20.55 -15.14 0.43
CA ILE A 105 -20.02 -13.85 -0.05
C ILE A 105 -21.09 -12.77 -0.25
N GLN A 106 -22.31 -13.16 -0.61
CA GLN A 106 -23.45 -12.24 -0.77
C GLN A 106 -23.87 -11.58 0.56
N ASP A 107 -23.58 -12.19 1.69
CA ASP A 107 -23.93 -11.68 3.02
C ASP A 107 -22.96 -10.58 3.49
N VAL A 108 -21.85 -10.37 2.77
CA VAL A 108 -20.91 -9.27 3.06
C VAL A 108 -21.54 -7.90 2.80
N ALA A 109 -22.32 -7.76 1.72
CA ALA A 109 -22.85 -6.44 1.35
C ALA A 109 -23.80 -5.85 2.43
N PRO A 110 -24.77 -6.60 2.99
CA PRO A 110 -25.57 -6.11 4.12
C PRO A 110 -24.74 -5.69 5.33
N VAL A 111 -23.72 -6.46 5.70
CA VAL A 111 -22.84 -6.14 6.83
C VAL A 111 -22.08 -4.85 6.58
N LEU A 112 -21.50 -4.67 5.38
CA LEU A 112 -20.82 -3.43 5.01
C LEU A 112 -21.76 -2.22 4.98
N LYS A 113 -22.98 -2.38 4.45
CA LYS A 113 -23.98 -1.31 4.46
C LYS A 113 -24.29 -0.84 5.88
N GLN A 114 -24.50 -1.78 6.81
CA GLN A 114 -24.75 -1.43 8.20
C GLN A 114 -23.51 -0.78 8.85
N TYR A 115 -22.33 -1.34 8.60
CA TYR A 115 -21.07 -0.80 9.09
C TYR A 115 -20.84 0.66 8.63
N PHE A 116 -21.19 1.00 7.39
CA PHE A 116 -21.11 2.39 6.91
C PHE A 116 -22.10 3.35 7.57
N ILE A 117 -23.18 2.85 8.16
CA ILE A 117 -24.20 3.65 8.85
C ILE A 117 -23.80 3.92 10.30
N ASP A 118 -23.40 2.89 11.04
CA ASP A 118 -23.24 2.96 12.50
C ASP A 118 -21.83 2.61 13.02
N GLY A 119 -20.91 2.21 12.14
CA GLY A 119 -19.55 1.81 12.50
C GLY A 119 -19.44 0.45 13.20
N ASN A 120 -20.53 -0.32 13.29
CA ASN A 120 -20.57 -1.60 14.00
C ASN A 120 -20.63 -2.78 13.04
N ILE A 121 -19.96 -3.87 13.41
CA ILE A 121 -20.02 -5.13 12.70
C ILE A 121 -21.11 -5.99 13.32
N HIS A 122 -22.15 -6.27 12.54
CA HIS A 122 -23.29 -7.10 12.94
C HIS A 122 -23.14 -8.53 12.40
N SER A 123 -21.99 -9.15 12.65
CA SER A 123 -21.64 -10.51 12.23
C SER A 123 -20.57 -11.11 13.16
N LYS A 124 -20.09 -12.32 12.87
CA LYS A 124 -19.06 -12.99 13.69
C LYS A 124 -17.74 -12.22 13.59
N ILE A 125 -17.42 -11.45 14.63
CA ILE A 125 -16.16 -10.70 14.75
C ILE A 125 -15.00 -11.65 15.02
N ILE A 126 -13.88 -11.41 14.37
CA ILE A 126 -12.61 -12.08 14.60
C ILE A 126 -11.65 -11.10 15.24
N ASN A 127 -11.34 -11.36 16.51
CA ASN A 127 -10.41 -10.53 17.26
C ASN A 127 -9.01 -11.16 17.24
N THR A 128 -8.35 -11.10 16.07
CA THR A 128 -6.96 -11.55 15.92
C THR A 128 -6.11 -10.41 15.39
N GLN A 129 -5.12 -10.02 16.19
CA GLN A 129 -4.10 -9.07 15.79
C GLN A 129 -3.13 -9.78 14.83
N THR A 130 -3.24 -9.43 13.55
CA THR A 130 -2.36 -9.95 12.49
C THR A 130 -1.77 -8.80 11.71
N ARG A 131 -0.57 -9.00 11.18
CA ARG A 131 0.02 -8.18 10.13
C ARG A 131 -0.39 -8.78 8.79
N ASP A 132 -0.99 -7.97 7.93
CA ASP A 132 -1.56 -8.43 6.66
C ASP A 132 -0.75 -7.85 5.50
N ILE A 133 -0.04 -8.72 4.79
CA ILE A 133 0.81 -8.37 3.66
C ILE A 133 0.07 -8.70 2.37
N LEU A 134 -0.27 -7.67 1.59
CA LEU A 134 -1.03 -7.83 0.36
C LEU A 134 -0.09 -7.75 -0.84
N VAL A 135 0.09 -8.86 -1.57
CA VAL A 135 0.92 -8.96 -2.77
C VAL A 135 0.04 -8.87 -4.01
N CYS A 136 0.24 -7.86 -4.86
CA CYS A 136 -0.57 -7.73 -6.07
C CYS A 136 -0.23 -8.84 -7.07
N THR A 137 -1.19 -9.71 -7.36
CA THR A 137 -1.04 -10.80 -8.34
C THR A 137 -2.03 -10.71 -9.51
N HIS A 138 -2.65 -9.54 -9.70
CA HIS A 138 -3.79 -9.37 -10.61
C HIS A 138 -3.42 -9.30 -12.09
N GLY A 139 -3.02 -10.46 -12.65
CA GLY A 139 -2.53 -10.58 -14.03
C GLY A 139 -3.49 -10.15 -15.13
N SER A 140 -4.80 -10.32 -14.91
CA SER A 140 -5.83 -9.90 -15.85
C SER A 140 -5.94 -8.38 -15.98
N ASN A 141 -5.48 -7.62 -14.97
CA ASN A 141 -5.41 -6.17 -15.01
C ASN A 141 -4.10 -5.70 -15.65
N ASP A 142 -2.95 -6.23 -15.20
CA ASP A 142 -1.66 -5.93 -15.81
C ASP A 142 -0.73 -7.14 -15.70
N LYS A 143 -0.08 -7.49 -16.81
CA LYS A 143 0.78 -8.67 -16.91
C LYS A 143 2.04 -8.58 -16.03
N CYS A 144 2.51 -7.40 -15.65
CA CYS A 144 3.59 -7.24 -14.67
C CYS A 144 3.16 -7.73 -13.28
N CYS A 145 1.90 -7.50 -12.87
CA CYS A 145 1.39 -8.04 -11.61
C CYS A 145 1.42 -9.58 -11.61
N ALA A 146 1.12 -10.22 -12.73
CA ALA A 146 1.28 -11.68 -12.84
C ALA A 146 2.73 -12.13 -12.89
N LYS A 147 3.55 -11.48 -13.74
CA LYS A 147 4.93 -11.88 -14.02
C LYS A 147 5.83 -11.78 -12.78
N TYR A 148 5.71 -10.70 -12.01
CA TYR A 148 6.57 -10.45 -10.84
C TYR A 148 5.85 -10.74 -9.53
N GLY A 149 4.55 -10.45 -9.43
CA GLY A 149 3.78 -10.63 -8.20
C GLY A 149 3.55 -12.09 -7.81
N ASN A 150 3.22 -12.98 -8.76
CA ASN A 150 2.98 -14.39 -8.43
C ASN A 150 4.24 -15.12 -7.92
N PRO A 151 5.44 -14.97 -8.54
CA PRO A 151 6.66 -15.53 -7.97
C PRO A 151 6.98 -14.94 -6.59
N PHE A 152 6.86 -13.62 -6.43
CA PHE A 152 7.12 -12.96 -5.16
C PHE A 152 6.15 -13.41 -4.05
N TYR A 153 4.86 -13.62 -4.34
CA TYR A 153 3.89 -14.15 -3.37
C TYR A 153 4.35 -15.49 -2.78
N ARG A 154 4.90 -16.39 -3.60
CA ARG A 154 5.45 -17.68 -3.13
C ARG A 154 6.70 -17.49 -2.28
N GLN A 155 7.59 -16.59 -2.67
CA GLN A 155 8.79 -16.24 -1.89
C GLN A 155 8.42 -15.61 -0.55
N ALA A 156 7.41 -14.74 -0.51
CA ALA A 156 6.91 -14.12 0.70
C ALA A 156 6.30 -15.15 1.66
N LEU A 157 5.50 -16.09 1.15
CA LEU A 157 4.98 -17.22 1.93
C LEU A 157 6.11 -18.08 2.52
N ALA A 158 7.15 -18.38 1.73
CA ALA A 158 8.31 -19.14 2.21
C ALA A 158 9.06 -18.37 3.30
N THR A 159 9.34 -17.08 3.07
CA THR A 159 10.06 -16.23 4.03
C THR A 159 9.34 -16.12 5.37
N VAL A 160 8.02 -15.94 5.37
CA VAL A 160 7.21 -15.92 6.60
C VAL A 160 7.23 -17.26 7.33
N ALA A 161 7.19 -18.37 6.58
CA ALA A 161 7.28 -19.70 7.16
C ALA A 161 8.66 -19.96 7.78
N ASP A 162 9.74 -19.62 7.08
CA ASP A 162 11.12 -19.78 7.53
C ASP A 162 11.40 -18.95 8.79
N LEU A 163 10.86 -17.73 8.85
CA LEU A 163 10.94 -16.85 10.02
C LEU A 163 9.96 -17.25 11.15
N SER A 164 9.12 -18.26 10.96
CA SER A 164 8.09 -18.69 11.91
C SER A 164 7.15 -17.56 12.38
N LEU A 165 6.83 -16.61 11.50
CA LEU A 165 5.98 -15.45 11.83
C LEU A 165 4.49 -15.81 11.74
N THR A 166 4.00 -16.52 12.76
CA THR A 166 2.61 -17.06 12.80
C THR A 166 1.51 -16.00 12.82
N HIS A 167 1.84 -14.74 13.16
CA HIS A 167 0.91 -13.61 13.18
C HIS A 167 0.89 -12.80 11.87
N VAL A 168 1.69 -13.19 10.88
CA VAL A 168 1.77 -12.53 9.57
C VAL A 168 1.00 -13.36 8.54
N ARG A 169 0.05 -12.71 7.84
CA ARG A 169 -0.72 -13.33 6.76
C ARG A 169 -0.32 -12.72 5.43
N ILE A 170 0.08 -13.56 4.47
CA ILE A 170 0.36 -13.11 3.10
C ILE A 170 -0.90 -13.36 2.25
N TRP A 171 -1.37 -12.35 1.55
CA TRP A 171 -2.52 -12.43 0.66
C TRP A 171 -2.10 -12.15 -0.77
N GLN A 172 -2.63 -12.92 -1.71
CA GLN A 172 -2.81 -12.41 -3.06
C GLN A 172 -3.86 -11.30 -3.00
N VAL A 173 -3.65 -10.19 -3.70
CA VAL A 173 -4.62 -9.10 -3.76
C VAL A 173 -4.87 -8.63 -5.19
N SER A 174 -6.11 -8.18 -5.44
CA SER A 174 -6.48 -7.50 -6.69
C SER A 174 -5.70 -6.21 -6.86
N HIS A 175 -5.69 -5.68 -8.08
CA HIS A 175 -4.89 -4.50 -8.41
C HIS A 175 -5.21 -3.29 -7.51
N PHE A 176 -4.15 -2.66 -6.98
CA PHE A 176 -4.23 -1.50 -6.10
C PHE A 176 -3.37 -0.31 -6.59
N GLY A 177 -2.89 -0.34 -7.84
CA GLY A 177 -2.02 0.71 -8.39
C GLY A 177 -0.52 0.36 -8.32
N GLY A 178 0.25 0.97 -9.22
CA GLY A 178 1.71 0.83 -9.28
C GLY A 178 2.21 -0.47 -9.91
N HIS A 179 1.52 -1.05 -10.89
CA HIS A 179 2.02 -2.27 -11.56
C HIS A 179 3.37 -2.07 -12.27
N ARG A 180 3.71 -0.84 -12.68
CA ARG A 180 5.04 -0.48 -13.17
C ARG A 180 6.13 -0.55 -12.08
N PHE A 181 5.75 -0.72 -10.83
CA PHE A 181 6.65 -0.99 -9.71
C PHE A 181 6.62 -2.45 -9.27
N ALA A 182 6.04 -3.35 -10.06
CA ALA A 182 5.88 -4.75 -9.65
C ALA A 182 7.22 -5.44 -9.33
N PRO A 183 7.22 -6.36 -8.33
CA PRO A 183 6.09 -6.72 -7.48
C PRO A 183 5.78 -5.63 -6.44
N THR A 184 4.50 -5.37 -6.21
CA THR A 184 4.03 -4.37 -5.23
C THR A 184 3.37 -5.02 -4.03
N VAL A 185 3.54 -4.38 -2.88
CA VAL A 185 3.01 -4.84 -1.59
C VAL A 185 2.35 -3.70 -0.81
N ILE A 186 1.28 -4.00 -0.10
CA ILE A 186 0.78 -3.18 1.02
C ILE A 186 0.99 -3.96 2.32
N ASP A 187 1.52 -3.29 3.33
CA ASP A 187 1.79 -3.85 4.65
C ASP A 187 0.89 -3.18 5.70
N PHE A 188 -0.11 -3.94 6.16
CA PHE A 188 -1.06 -3.52 7.19
C PHE A 188 -0.66 -4.04 8.58
N PRO A 189 -0.94 -3.28 9.65
CA PRO A 189 -1.94 -2.21 9.75
C PRO A 189 -1.45 -0.78 9.40
N GLU A 190 -0.15 -0.58 9.16
CA GLU A 190 0.40 0.74 8.86
C GLU A 190 -0.06 1.26 7.48
N ALA A 191 -0.42 0.37 6.56
CA ALA A 191 -0.66 0.66 5.14
C ALA A 191 0.57 1.28 4.47
N ARG A 192 1.75 0.69 4.70
CA ARG A 192 2.98 1.04 4.00
C ARG A 192 3.04 0.34 2.66
N TYR A 193 3.37 1.09 1.61
CA TYR A 193 3.41 0.58 0.25
C TYR A 193 4.86 0.33 -0.15
N TYR A 194 5.07 -0.80 -0.83
CA TYR A 194 6.37 -1.19 -1.34
C TYR A 194 6.30 -1.56 -2.82
N ALA A 195 7.48 -1.47 -3.45
CA ALA A 195 7.76 -1.62 -4.85
C ALA A 195 8.96 -2.54 -5.04
N ARG A 196 9.03 -3.22 -6.18
CA ARG A 196 10.21 -3.93 -6.68
C ARG A 196 10.81 -4.89 -5.64
N LEU A 197 9.97 -5.48 -4.80
CA LEU A 197 10.44 -6.33 -3.71
C LEU A 197 11.00 -7.65 -4.25
N ASP A 198 12.01 -8.12 -3.56
CA ASP A 198 12.58 -9.45 -3.66
C ASP A 198 12.60 -10.11 -2.28
N GLN A 199 13.06 -11.36 -2.21
CA GLN A 199 13.08 -12.10 -0.95
C GLN A 199 13.93 -11.41 0.13
N ASN A 200 15.07 -10.83 -0.24
CA ASN A 200 15.99 -10.18 0.70
C ASN A 200 15.39 -8.89 1.27
N SER A 201 14.82 -8.06 0.41
CA SER A 201 14.18 -6.82 0.82
C SER A 201 12.94 -7.05 1.65
N PHE A 202 12.16 -8.08 1.31
CA PHE A 202 11.04 -8.49 2.13
C PHE A 202 11.46 -9.01 3.51
N PHE A 203 12.52 -9.82 3.58
CA PHE A 203 13.12 -10.24 4.86
C PHE A 203 13.51 -9.04 5.72
N SER A 204 14.22 -8.07 5.15
CA SER A 204 14.65 -6.86 5.85
C SER A 204 13.46 -6.04 6.36
N ILE A 205 12.39 -5.90 5.57
CA ILE A 205 11.15 -5.20 5.98
C ILE A 205 10.40 -5.95 7.09
N LEU A 206 10.36 -7.29 7.03
CA LEU A 206 9.69 -8.09 8.05
C LEU A 206 10.41 -8.03 9.39
N THR A 207 11.74 -8.09 9.36
CA THR A 207 12.60 -8.16 10.54
C THR A 207 13.10 -6.80 11.02
N GLN A 208 12.92 -5.75 10.22
CA GLN A 208 13.49 -4.42 10.42
C GLN A 208 15.01 -4.49 10.62
N THR A 209 15.69 -5.23 9.73
CA THR A 209 17.15 -5.42 9.77
C THR A 209 17.82 -5.02 8.45
N GLY A 210 19.12 -4.74 8.52
CA GLY A 210 19.93 -4.24 7.41
C GLY A 210 20.71 -3.00 7.82
N ASN A 211 21.90 -2.82 7.24
CA ASN A 211 22.76 -1.67 7.54
C ASN A 211 22.30 -0.41 6.78
N THR A 212 22.89 0.73 7.10
CA THR A 212 22.63 2.01 6.43
C THR A 212 22.89 1.95 4.93
N GLU A 213 23.84 1.14 4.49
CA GLU A 213 24.14 0.94 3.07
C GLU A 213 22.96 0.28 2.33
N TYR A 214 22.41 -0.80 2.90
CA TYR A 214 21.23 -1.48 2.38
C TYR A 214 20.03 -0.52 2.29
N LEU A 215 19.81 0.30 3.32
CA LEU A 215 18.72 1.29 3.29
C LEU A 215 18.88 2.29 2.13
N ASN A 216 20.09 2.79 1.92
CA ASN A 216 20.37 3.78 0.87
C ASN A 216 20.33 3.20 -0.55
N GLN A 217 20.78 1.95 -0.74
CA GLN A 217 20.89 1.33 -2.07
C GLN A 217 19.62 0.58 -2.48
N CYS A 218 19.03 -0.17 -1.55
CA CYS A 218 17.91 -1.07 -1.85
C CYS A 218 16.59 -0.47 -1.38
N PHE A 219 16.46 -0.17 -0.08
CA PHE A 219 15.17 0.23 0.51
C PHE A 219 14.62 1.52 -0.13
N LYS A 220 15.49 2.47 -0.48
CA LYS A 220 15.11 3.69 -1.22
C LYS A 220 14.31 3.40 -2.48
N ASN A 221 14.65 2.34 -3.22
CA ASN A 221 13.99 1.90 -4.44
C ASN A 221 12.82 0.94 -4.19
N ASN A 222 12.61 0.53 -2.94
CA ASN A 222 11.52 -0.36 -2.54
C ASN A 222 10.37 0.39 -1.88
N TYR A 223 10.59 1.58 -1.32
CA TYR A 223 9.57 2.26 -0.52
C TYR A 223 8.75 3.24 -1.35
N ARG A 224 7.44 3.02 -1.44
CA ARG A 224 6.50 3.92 -2.14
C ARG A 224 5.97 5.03 -1.25
N GLY A 225 5.80 4.75 0.04
CA GLY A 225 5.28 5.72 1.00
C GLY A 225 4.34 5.10 2.03
N TRP A 226 3.92 5.93 2.98
CA TRP A 226 2.97 5.57 4.03
C TRP A 226 1.58 6.06 3.64
N GLY A 227 0.63 5.15 3.45
CA GLY A 227 -0.74 5.44 2.99
C GLY A 227 -1.60 6.26 3.96
N ILE A 228 -1.03 6.79 5.04
CA ILE A 228 -1.66 7.82 5.89
C ILE A 228 -1.19 9.24 5.55
N LEU A 229 -0.02 9.38 4.91
CA LEU A 229 0.62 10.65 4.59
C LEU A 229 0.28 11.08 3.15
N PRO A 230 0.07 12.38 2.90
CA PRO A 230 0.00 12.88 1.53
C PRO A 230 1.35 12.74 0.83
N GLU A 231 1.36 12.74 -0.50
CA GLU A 231 2.55 12.52 -1.34
C GLU A 231 3.79 13.29 -0.87
N PRO A 232 3.78 14.63 -0.66
CA PRO A 232 5.00 15.33 -0.27
C PRO A 232 5.54 14.89 1.10
N ALA A 233 4.65 14.54 2.03
CA ALA A 233 5.06 14.03 3.34
C ALA A 233 5.65 12.60 3.24
N GLN A 234 5.20 11.77 2.29
CA GLN A 234 5.83 10.48 2.03
C GLN A 234 7.28 10.65 1.54
N VAL A 235 7.53 11.64 0.66
CA VAL A 235 8.87 11.95 0.16
C VAL A 235 9.80 12.37 1.31
N LEU A 236 9.34 13.27 2.19
CA LEU A 236 10.10 13.68 3.37
C LEU A 236 10.30 12.51 4.36
N GLU A 237 9.27 11.70 4.59
CA GLU A 237 9.36 10.55 5.49
C GLU A 237 10.47 9.59 5.08
N ARG A 238 10.64 9.31 3.79
CA ARG A 238 11.72 8.44 3.33
C ARG A 238 13.10 8.97 3.73
N GLU A 239 13.33 10.28 3.64
CA GLU A 239 14.62 10.85 4.07
C GLU A 239 14.82 10.69 5.59
N LEU A 240 13.74 10.74 6.37
CA LEU A 240 13.79 10.42 7.81
C LEU A 240 14.08 8.93 8.06
N ILE A 241 13.53 8.01 7.25
CA ILE A 241 13.88 6.58 7.30
C ILE A 241 15.35 6.38 6.97
N LEU A 242 15.88 7.03 5.94
CA LEU A 242 17.29 6.92 5.56
C LEU A 242 18.23 7.48 6.62
N LEU A 243 17.79 8.51 7.35
CA LEU A 243 18.57 9.12 8.43
C LEU A 243 18.53 8.32 9.73
N TYR A 244 17.35 7.91 10.19
CA TYR A 244 17.16 7.23 11.47
C TYR A 244 17.25 5.69 11.35
N GLY A 245 17.26 5.18 10.14
CA GLY A 245 17.27 3.75 9.87
C GLY A 245 15.98 3.07 10.33
N TRP A 246 16.11 1.81 10.73
CA TRP A 246 14.99 0.99 11.21
C TRP A 246 14.36 1.54 12.49
N ASP A 247 15.06 2.36 13.26
CA ASP A 247 14.49 3.00 14.46
C ASP A 247 13.30 3.91 14.12
N TRP A 248 13.23 4.47 12.91
CA TRP A 248 12.11 5.31 12.46
C TRP A 248 10.76 4.61 12.66
N PHE A 249 10.69 3.30 12.45
CA PHE A 249 9.46 2.53 12.56
C PHE A 249 8.95 2.39 14.00
N ASN A 250 9.78 2.73 14.99
CA ASN A 250 9.41 2.81 16.40
C ASN A 250 9.02 4.23 16.85
N TYR A 251 9.07 5.22 15.94
CA TYR A 251 8.77 6.61 16.26
C TYR A 251 7.30 6.90 16.03
N LYS A 252 6.69 7.69 16.93
CA LYS A 252 5.28 8.04 16.86
C LYS A 252 5.11 9.34 16.07
N LEU A 253 4.63 9.24 14.83
CA LEU A 253 4.27 10.41 14.02
C LEU A 253 3.13 11.18 14.69
N ILE A 254 3.31 12.43 15.11
CA ILE A 254 2.25 13.21 15.78
C ILE A 254 1.33 13.86 14.74
N ASN A 255 1.92 14.54 13.76
CA ASN A 255 1.20 15.21 12.69
C ASN A 255 2.14 15.52 11.51
N TYR A 256 1.54 16.02 10.44
CA TYR A 256 2.24 16.70 9.36
C TYR A 256 1.48 17.99 9.02
N HIS A 257 2.20 19.00 8.52
CA HIS A 257 1.62 20.24 8.04
C HIS A 257 2.18 20.60 6.66
N LEU A 258 1.28 20.91 5.73
CA LEU A 258 1.64 21.56 4.47
C LEU A 258 1.70 23.06 4.72
N LEU A 259 2.92 23.60 4.83
CA LEU A 259 3.19 24.99 5.17
C LEU A 259 3.09 25.92 3.95
N ALA A 260 3.47 25.42 2.77
CA ALA A 260 3.35 26.15 1.52
C ALA A 260 3.25 25.17 0.34
N GLN A 261 2.57 25.57 -0.72
CA GLN A 261 2.59 24.91 -2.03
C GLN A 261 2.49 25.97 -3.12
N ASN A 262 3.01 25.68 -4.32
CA ASN A 262 2.74 26.52 -5.48
C ASN A 262 1.59 25.97 -6.33
N GLU A 263 1.08 26.78 -7.25
CA GLU A 263 -0.08 26.43 -8.09
C GLU A 263 0.19 25.24 -9.02
N THR A 264 1.44 25.07 -9.44
CA THR A 264 1.87 23.99 -10.34
C THR A 264 2.08 22.65 -9.64
N GLY A 265 2.03 22.60 -8.30
CA GLY A 265 2.22 21.37 -7.52
C GLY A 265 3.64 20.79 -7.59
N ASN A 266 4.61 21.53 -8.12
CA ASN A 266 6.00 21.08 -8.23
C ASN A 266 6.88 21.57 -7.06
N TYR A 267 6.31 22.31 -6.11
CA TYR A 267 6.94 22.72 -4.86
C TYR A 267 5.97 22.60 -3.69
N HIS A 268 6.45 22.01 -2.60
CA HIS A 268 5.76 21.94 -1.31
C HIS A 268 6.74 22.21 -0.17
N ARG A 269 6.33 22.95 0.85
CA ARG A 269 7.03 22.98 2.14
C ARG A 269 6.23 22.18 3.16
N ILE A 270 6.84 21.15 3.72
CA ILE A 270 6.20 20.21 4.65
C ILE A 270 6.90 20.26 5.99
N GLU A 271 6.12 20.19 7.07
CA GLU A 271 6.59 19.85 8.40
C GLU A 271 6.10 18.45 8.78
N ILE A 272 6.98 17.63 9.37
CA ILE A 272 6.64 16.38 10.04
C ILE A 272 7.03 16.51 11.51
N SER A 273 6.07 16.28 12.41
CA SER A 273 6.33 16.18 13.86
C SER A 273 6.26 14.72 14.30
N PHE A 274 7.26 14.24 15.05
CA PHE A 274 7.28 12.89 15.57
C PHE A 274 7.94 12.81 16.94
N VAL A 275 7.59 11.79 17.72
CA VAL A 275 8.13 11.53 19.06
C VAL A 275 8.96 10.27 19.03
N LYS A 276 10.20 10.37 19.52
CA LYS A 276 11.09 9.23 19.74
C LYS A 276 10.66 8.41 20.96
N PRO A 277 11.13 7.14 21.13
CA PRO A 277 10.76 6.30 22.27
C PRO A 277 11.09 6.90 23.65
N ASN A 278 12.03 7.84 23.71
CA ASN A 278 12.37 8.60 24.91
C ASN A 278 11.44 9.80 25.18
N ASN A 279 10.28 9.87 24.50
CA ASN A 279 9.30 10.96 24.55
C ASN A 279 9.82 12.34 24.08
N TYR A 280 10.93 12.37 23.34
CA TYR A 280 11.43 13.61 22.77
C TYR A 280 10.70 13.94 21.46
N LEU A 281 10.01 15.09 21.43
CA LEU A 281 9.34 15.62 20.25
C LEU A 281 10.36 16.29 19.32
N ILE A 282 10.31 15.93 18.04
CA ILE A 282 11.11 16.53 16.98
C ILE A 282 10.17 17.05 15.90
N ARG A 283 10.48 18.23 15.36
CA ARG A 283 9.85 18.78 14.17
C ARG A 283 10.89 18.94 13.07
N VAL A 284 10.56 18.46 11.89
CA VAL A 284 11.41 18.59 10.70
C VAL A 284 10.63 19.30 9.63
N GLN A 285 11.17 20.41 9.14
CA GLN A 285 10.65 21.12 7.97
C GLN A 285 11.57 20.87 6.78
N ALA A 286 10.98 20.72 5.59
CA ALA A 286 11.75 20.62 4.35
C ALA A 286 10.93 21.06 3.13
N ASP A 287 11.66 21.35 2.05
CA ASP A 287 11.10 21.64 0.73
C ASP A 287 11.10 20.35 -0.11
N VAL A 288 9.93 19.93 -0.57
CA VAL A 288 9.76 18.84 -1.54
C VAL A 288 9.52 19.45 -2.91
N VAL A 289 10.49 19.27 -3.80
CA VAL A 289 10.50 19.94 -5.11
C VAL A 289 10.68 18.95 -6.23
N GLU A 290 9.97 19.17 -7.33
CA GLU A 290 10.21 18.43 -8.57
C GLU A 290 11.66 18.67 -9.02
N ASP A 291 12.33 17.59 -9.35
CA ASP A 291 13.68 17.59 -9.89
C ASP A 291 13.58 17.47 -11.42
N GLU A 292 13.60 18.61 -12.10
CA GLU A 292 13.52 18.68 -13.57
C GLU A 292 14.61 17.86 -14.26
N SER A 293 15.75 17.62 -13.60
CA SER A 293 16.85 16.79 -14.15
C SER A 293 16.55 15.30 -14.13
N LYS A 294 15.52 14.86 -13.39
CA LYS A 294 15.11 13.46 -13.24
C LYS A 294 13.75 13.17 -13.86
N VAL A 295 13.14 14.12 -14.55
CA VAL A 295 11.87 13.87 -15.25
C VAL A 295 12.09 12.76 -16.28
N ILE A 296 11.24 11.75 -16.23
CA ILE A 296 11.23 10.65 -17.19
C ILE A 296 9.88 10.59 -17.90
N TYR A 297 9.87 9.99 -19.10
CA TYR A 297 8.67 9.74 -19.87
C TYR A 297 8.50 8.25 -20.05
N LEU A 298 7.40 7.71 -19.54
CA LEU A 298 7.15 6.28 -19.51
C LEU A 298 5.74 5.97 -20.00
N ILE A 299 5.57 4.80 -20.62
CA ILE A 299 4.24 4.23 -20.81
C ILE A 299 3.84 3.59 -19.48
N GLY A 300 2.82 4.15 -18.84
CA GLY A 300 2.44 3.80 -17.48
C GLY A 300 2.04 2.34 -17.29
N GLU A 301 1.38 1.74 -18.31
CA GLU A 301 0.73 0.43 -18.25
C GLU A 301 1.16 -0.52 -19.37
N CYS A 302 1.08 -1.83 -19.15
CA CYS A 302 1.51 -2.81 -20.16
C CYS A 302 0.69 -2.80 -21.45
N ASN A 303 -0.55 -2.33 -21.39
CA ASN A 303 -1.45 -2.16 -22.52
C ASN A 303 -1.56 -0.69 -22.95
N GLY A 304 -0.80 0.20 -22.29
CA GLY A 304 -0.75 1.62 -22.62
C GLY A 304 -0.04 1.86 -23.94
N THR A 305 -0.36 3.01 -24.55
CA THR A 305 0.26 3.45 -25.81
C THR A 305 0.85 4.85 -25.72
N GLU A 306 0.56 5.59 -24.65
CA GLU A 306 0.94 6.98 -24.48
C GLU A 306 2.13 7.11 -23.53
N LEU A 307 3.09 7.94 -23.91
CA LEU A 307 4.20 8.35 -23.05
C LEU A 307 3.74 9.48 -22.14
N GLU A 308 3.83 9.26 -20.83
CA GLU A 308 3.41 10.22 -19.82
C GLU A 308 4.62 10.80 -19.09
N LYS A 309 4.59 12.11 -18.84
CA LYS A 309 5.57 12.76 -17.97
C LYS A 309 5.41 12.20 -16.56
N THR A 310 6.48 11.63 -16.02
CA THR A 310 6.54 11.15 -14.63
C THR A 310 7.47 12.07 -13.85
N PRO A 311 6.94 13.03 -13.06
CA PRO A 311 7.75 13.90 -12.23
C PRO A 311 8.46 13.10 -11.15
N GLN A 312 9.62 13.58 -10.71
CA GLN A 312 10.42 12.97 -9.65
C GLN A 312 10.71 14.04 -8.60
N PHE A 313 10.53 13.73 -7.33
CA PHE A 313 10.66 14.72 -6.26
C PHE A 313 11.91 14.50 -5.43
N THR A 314 12.46 15.61 -4.93
CA THR A 314 13.62 15.62 -4.03
C THR A 314 13.35 16.50 -2.83
N VAL A 315 13.99 16.17 -1.72
CA VAL A 315 13.93 16.96 -0.49
C VAL A 315 15.12 17.91 -0.46
N LYS A 316 14.85 19.20 -0.18
CA LYS A 316 15.84 20.26 0.00
C LYS A 316 15.57 20.98 1.33
N ASN A 317 16.58 21.71 1.82
CA ASN A 317 16.45 22.61 2.97
C ASN A 317 15.84 21.95 4.23
N ILE A 318 16.33 20.77 4.61
CA ILE A 318 15.88 20.08 5.83
C ILE A 318 16.34 20.88 7.06
N ILE A 319 15.40 21.26 7.93
CA ILE A 319 15.63 22.04 9.15
C ILE A 319 14.93 21.35 10.34
N TYR A 320 15.62 21.29 11.47
CA TYR A 320 15.06 20.86 12.77
C TYR A 320 14.59 22.08 13.54
N VAL A 321 13.31 22.11 13.93
CA VAL A 321 12.63 23.28 14.52
C VAL A 321 12.23 23.06 15.97
#